data_AF-A0A8C1ZQP9-F1
#
_entry.id   AF-A0A8C1ZQP9-F1
#
_cell.length_a   1.000
_cell.length_b   1.000
_cell.length_c   1.000
_cell.angle_alpha   90.00
_cell.angle_beta   90.00
_cell.angle_gamma   90.00
#
_symmetry.space_group_name_H-M   'P 1'
#
loop_
_entity.id
_entity.type
_entity.pdbx_description
1 polymer ?
#
loop_
_entity_poly.entity_id
_entity_poly.type
_entity_poly.pdbx_seq_one_letter_code
_entity_poly.pdbx_strand_id
1 'polypeptide(L)'
;MAPTDLKNLVRRFHALQAERVEAYKLFEEGHESYLRTGPHYDFEHYKQLVHEITKAFCGISKEVLEIKEQLHQDFDRPDLSEHIDKLQIKEKEKLELVAVCFLHIGEKSLFFCKKKINRSKCNIIKNTAALSEILQDFKYDSEELE
;
A
#
# COMPACT_ATOMS: atom_id res chain seq x y z
N MET A 1 7.36 -22.45 -19.33
CA MET A 1 6.21 -22.30 -18.42
C MET A 1 4.94 -22.11 -19.21
N ALA A 2 3.79 -22.55 -18.69
CA ALA A 2 2.53 -22.46 -19.42
C ALA A 2 1.93 -21.04 -19.27
N PRO A 3 1.17 -20.53 -20.25
CA PRO A 3 0.48 -19.23 -20.15
C PRO A 3 -0.50 -19.16 -18.97
N THR A 4 -0.98 -20.31 -18.49
CA THR A 4 -1.79 -20.45 -17.27
C THR A 4 -1.03 -19.99 -16.01
N ASP A 5 0.29 -20.20 -15.96
CA ASP A 5 1.12 -19.87 -14.81
C ASP A 5 1.29 -18.34 -14.68
N LEU A 6 1.46 -17.64 -15.81
CA LEU A 6 1.51 -16.17 -15.85
C LEU A 6 0.18 -15.56 -15.40
N LYS A 7 -0.94 -16.08 -15.88
CA LYS A 7 -2.29 -15.61 -15.48
C LYS A 7 -2.53 -15.80 -13.99
N ASN A 8 -2.07 -16.90 -13.41
CA ASN A 8 -2.16 -17.14 -11.97
C ASN A 8 -1.31 -16.14 -11.18
N LEU A 9 -0.12 -15.82 -11.69
CA LEU A 9 0.78 -14.84 -11.08
C LEU A 9 0.17 -13.43 -11.07
N VAL A 10 -0.40 -13.00 -12.20
CA VAL A 10 -1.12 -11.73 -12.35
C VAL A 10 -2.33 -11.67 -11.40
N ARG A 11 -3.11 -12.75 -11.31
CA ARG A 11 -4.23 -12.85 -10.35
C ARG A 11 -3.76 -12.73 -8.90
N ARG A 12 -2.66 -13.40 -8.55
CA ARG A 12 -2.09 -13.32 -7.19
C ARG A 12 -1.63 -11.91 -6.88
N PHE A 13 -0.98 -11.24 -7.82
CA PHE A 13 -0.59 -9.83 -7.68
C PHE A 13 -1.80 -8.93 -7.40
N HIS A 14 -2.90 -9.06 -8.15
CA HIS A 14 -4.11 -8.28 -7.87
C HIS A 14 -4.75 -8.61 -6.52
N ALA A 15 -4.74 -9.88 -6.09
CA ALA A 15 -5.19 -10.25 -4.75
C ALA A 15 -4.35 -9.57 -3.66
N LEU A 16 -3.03 -9.54 -3.81
CA LEU A 16 -2.12 -8.84 -2.90
C LEU A 16 -2.39 -7.33 -2.84
N GLN A 17 -2.78 -6.70 -3.96
CA GLN A 17 -3.19 -5.29 -3.94
C GLN A 17 -4.51 -5.09 -3.20
N ALA A 18 -5.47 -6.00 -3.33
CA ALA A 18 -6.71 -5.96 -2.55
C ALA A 18 -6.43 -6.13 -1.04
N GLU A 19 -5.60 -7.10 -0.66
CA GLU A 19 -5.14 -7.31 0.72
C GLU A 19 -4.46 -6.04 1.28
N ARG A 20 -3.67 -5.34 0.45
CA ARG A 20 -3.01 -4.08 0.83
C ARG A 20 -4.02 -2.97 1.11
N VAL A 21 -5.05 -2.83 0.28
CA VAL A 21 -6.12 -1.85 0.48
C VAL A 21 -6.88 -2.15 1.78
N GLU A 22 -7.17 -3.42 2.06
CA GLU A 22 -7.80 -3.83 3.30
C GLU A 22 -6.93 -3.53 4.53
N ALA A 23 -5.61 -3.77 4.45
CA ALA A 23 -4.68 -3.43 5.53
C ALA A 23 -4.66 -1.92 5.84
N TYR A 24 -4.68 -1.06 4.81
CA TYR A 24 -4.83 0.39 5.01
C TYR A 24 -6.15 0.75 5.67
N LYS A 25 -7.26 0.13 5.24
CA LYS A 25 -8.58 0.38 5.84
C LYS A 25 -8.63 -0.03 7.31
N LEU A 26 -8.13 -1.21 7.65
CA LEU A 26 -8.04 -1.69 9.05
C LEU A 26 -7.17 -0.76 9.90
N PHE A 27 -6.12 -0.19 9.32
CA PHE A 27 -5.28 0.78 10.01
C PHE A 27 -6.02 2.07 10.33
N GLU A 28 -6.74 2.63 9.36
CA GLU A 28 -7.54 3.84 9.54
C GLU A 28 -8.63 3.64 10.61
N GLU A 29 -9.42 2.56 10.50
CA GLU A 29 -10.47 2.22 11.46
C GLU A 29 -9.91 1.99 12.87
N GLY A 30 -8.78 1.28 12.94
CA GLY A 30 -8.02 1.06 14.16
C GLY A 30 -7.57 2.34 14.86
N HIS A 31 -7.02 3.27 14.08
CA HIS A 31 -6.57 4.56 14.59
C HIS A 31 -7.75 5.43 15.06
N GLU A 32 -8.86 5.45 14.32
CA GLU A 32 -10.06 6.15 14.77
C GLU A 32 -10.60 5.59 16.09
N SER A 33 -10.65 4.26 16.22
CA SER A 33 -11.04 3.59 17.45
C SER A 33 -10.15 4.01 18.61
N TYR A 34 -8.83 4.01 18.41
CA TYR A 34 -7.86 4.48 19.41
C TYR A 34 -8.13 5.92 19.84
N LEU A 35 -8.35 6.85 18.91
CA LEU A 35 -8.63 8.25 19.24
C LEU A 35 -9.94 8.43 20.04
N ARG A 36 -10.94 7.56 19.83
CA ARG A 36 -12.22 7.59 20.57
C ARG A 36 -12.09 7.13 22.02
N THR A 37 -11.03 6.40 22.39
CA THR A 37 -10.79 5.97 23.79
C THR A 37 -10.30 7.11 24.71
N GLY A 38 -10.03 8.30 24.15
CA GLY A 38 -9.63 9.46 24.94
C GLY A 38 -10.65 9.83 26.04
N PRO A 39 -10.19 10.27 27.24
CA PRO A 39 -8.79 10.55 27.60
C PRO A 39 -7.98 9.32 28.05
N HIS A 40 -8.61 8.16 28.24
CA HIS A 40 -7.95 6.93 28.69
C HIS A 40 -7.53 6.08 27.49
N TYR A 41 -6.54 6.59 26.76
CA TYR A 41 -6.04 5.94 25.55
C TYR A 41 -5.55 4.52 25.81
N ASP A 42 -6.03 3.58 25.01
CA ASP A 42 -5.57 2.19 25.06
C ASP A 42 -4.36 1.97 24.14
N PHE A 43 -3.19 2.37 24.64
CA PHE A 43 -1.96 2.35 23.85
C PHE A 43 -1.45 0.94 23.56
N GLU A 44 -1.65 -0.01 24.47
CA GLU A 44 -1.16 -1.39 24.29
C GLU A 44 -1.92 -2.10 23.16
N HIS A 45 -3.24 -1.99 23.12
CA HIS A 45 -4.03 -2.56 22.01
C HIS A 45 -3.71 -1.86 20.69
N TYR A 46 -3.56 -0.53 20.69
CA TYR A 46 -3.21 0.19 19.47
C TYR A 46 -1.82 -0.19 18.94
N LYS A 47 -0.83 -0.37 19.82
CA LYS A 47 0.51 -0.82 19.44
C LYS A 47 0.50 -2.23 18.84
N GLN A 48 -0.28 -3.15 19.40
CA GLN A 48 -0.45 -4.49 18.85
C GLN A 48 -1.08 -4.43 17.45
N LEU A 49 -2.12 -3.61 17.27
CA LEU A 49 -2.75 -3.42 15.97
C LEU A 49 -1.77 -2.88 14.92
N VAL A 50 -0.99 -1.84 15.24
CA VAL A 50 0.04 -1.28 14.36
C VAL A 50 1.06 -2.35 13.95
N HIS A 51 1.47 -3.20 14.91
CA HIS A 51 2.43 -4.27 14.65
C HIS A 51 1.90 -5.31 13.67
N GLU A 52 0.66 -5.80 13.86
CA GLU A 52 0.06 -6.79 12.97
C GLU A 52 -0.17 -6.25 11.56
N ILE A 53 -0.60 -4.99 11.46
CA ILE A 53 -0.76 -4.32 10.16
C ILE A 53 0.59 -4.12 9.47
N THR A 54 1.63 -3.76 10.22
CA THR A 54 2.99 -3.62 9.67
C THR A 54 3.48 -4.95 9.12
N LYS A 55 3.26 -6.06 9.83
CA LYS A 55 3.58 -7.40 9.32
C LYS A 55 2.84 -7.71 8.03
N ALA A 56 1.54 -7.38 7.94
CA ALA A 56 0.75 -7.59 6.73
C ALA A 56 1.36 -6.83 5.53
N PHE A 57 1.70 -5.55 5.70
CA PHE A 57 2.38 -4.78 4.65
C PHE A 57 3.73 -5.38 4.26
N CYS A 58 4.55 -5.82 5.23
CA CYS A 58 5.82 -6.48 4.95
C CYS A 58 5.65 -7.78 4.16
N GLY A 59 4.67 -8.62 4.55
CA GLY A 59 4.37 -9.87 3.86
C GLY A 59 3.93 -9.64 2.42
N ILE A 60 2.98 -8.73 2.21
CA ILE A 60 2.50 -8.33 0.89
C ILE A 60 3.66 -7.82 0.03
N SER A 61 4.48 -6.90 0.56
CA SER A 61 5.57 -6.33 -0.22
C SER A 61 6.64 -7.36 -0.58
N LYS A 62 6.93 -8.31 0.31
CA LYS A 62 7.84 -9.41 0.02
C LYS A 62 7.33 -10.27 -1.15
N GLU A 63 6.08 -10.69 -1.08
CA GLU A 63 5.50 -11.54 -2.12
C GLU A 63 5.39 -10.82 -3.48
N VAL A 64 5.07 -9.52 -3.48
CA VAL A 64 5.08 -8.72 -4.70
C VAL A 64 6.48 -8.63 -5.33
N LEU A 65 7.55 -8.58 -4.52
CA LEU A 65 8.93 -8.61 -5.03
C LEU A 65 9.29 -9.99 -5.61
N GLU A 66 8.82 -11.08 -4.99
CA GLU A 66 8.98 -12.44 -5.54
C GLU A 66 8.25 -12.57 -6.89
N ILE A 67 7.04 -12.03 -7.01
CA ILE A 67 6.29 -11.98 -8.29
C ILE A 67 7.06 -11.19 -9.34
N LYS A 68 7.63 -10.04 -8.97
CA LYS A 68 8.44 -9.21 -9.87
C LYS A 68 9.63 -10.01 -10.42
N GLU A 69 10.36 -10.71 -9.56
CA GLU A 69 11.52 -11.53 -9.97
C GLU A 69 11.10 -12.63 -10.94
N GLN A 70 9.98 -13.32 -10.67
CA GLN A 70 9.45 -14.35 -11.56
C GLN A 70 9.04 -13.78 -12.93
N LEU A 71 8.38 -12.62 -12.98
CA LEU A 71 8.02 -11.97 -14.24
C LEU A 71 9.24 -11.67 -15.11
N HIS A 72 10.32 -11.20 -14.49
CA HIS A 72 11.56 -10.88 -15.19
C HIS A 72 12.37 -12.12 -15.60
N GLN A 73 12.49 -13.12 -14.72
CA GLN A 73 13.38 -14.27 -14.94
C GLN A 73 12.72 -15.42 -15.70
N ASP A 74 11.46 -15.71 -15.37
CA ASP A 74 10.82 -16.96 -15.76
C ASP A 74 9.80 -16.78 -16.90
N PHE A 75 9.25 -15.56 -17.05
CA PHE A 75 8.22 -15.24 -18.03
C PHE A 75 8.67 -14.28 -19.14
N ASP A 76 9.90 -13.77 -19.08
CA ASP A 76 10.45 -12.79 -20.04
C ASP A 76 9.55 -11.55 -20.20
N ARG A 77 8.97 -11.08 -19.09
CA ARG A 77 8.10 -9.89 -19.00
C ARG A 77 8.76 -8.78 -18.15
N PRO A 78 9.87 -8.19 -18.62
CA PRO A 78 10.53 -7.09 -17.91
C PRO A 78 9.67 -5.83 -17.84
N ASP A 79 8.76 -5.64 -18.80
CA ASP A 79 7.74 -4.58 -18.84
C ASP A 79 6.83 -4.63 -17.59
N LEU A 80 6.27 -5.81 -17.29
CA LEU A 80 5.43 -6.01 -16.10
C LEU A 80 6.22 -5.86 -14.80
N SER A 81 7.48 -6.32 -14.80
CA SER A 81 8.40 -6.12 -13.67
C SER A 81 8.67 -4.62 -13.40
N GLU A 82 8.84 -3.80 -14.44
CA GLU A 82 9.08 -2.36 -14.30
C GLU A 82 7.87 -1.64 -13.68
N HIS A 83 6.65 -2.03 -14.06
CA HIS A 83 5.43 -1.53 -13.43
C HIS A 83 5.37 -1.86 -11.94
N ILE A 84 5.75 -3.08 -11.55
CA ILE A 84 5.80 -3.47 -10.13
C ILE A 84 6.85 -2.66 -9.37
N ASP A 85 7.99 -2.32 -9.98
CA ASP A 85 8.99 -1.44 -9.36
C ASP A 85 8.43 -0.05 -9.09
N LYS A 86 7.82 0.57 -10.10
CA LYS A 86 7.16 1.88 -9.97
C LYS A 86 6.09 1.85 -8.89
N LEU A 87 5.29 0.78 -8.86
CA LEU A 87 4.26 0.56 -7.85
C LEU A 87 4.86 0.49 -6.43
N GLN A 88 5.91 -0.31 -6.21
CA GLN A 88 6.53 -0.47 -4.88
C GLN A 88 7.13 0.84 -4.36
N ILE A 89 7.74 1.65 -5.24
CA ILE A 89 8.22 2.99 -4.88
C ILE A 89 7.06 3.86 -4.40
N LYS A 90 5.94 3.88 -5.14
CA LYS A 90 4.78 4.69 -4.79
C LYS A 90 4.09 4.20 -3.52
N GLU A 91 4.02 2.90 -3.29
CA GLU A 91 3.47 2.31 -2.06
C GLU A 91 4.30 2.66 -0.84
N LYS A 92 5.64 2.64 -0.96
CA LYS A 92 6.53 3.10 0.10
C LYS A 92 6.29 4.57 0.42
N GLU A 93 6.24 5.44 -0.61
CA GLU A 93 5.93 6.87 -0.43
C GLU A 93 4.57 7.07 0.25
N LYS A 94 3.53 6.30 -0.13
CA LYS A 94 2.20 6.37 0.48
C LYS A 94 2.27 6.00 1.96
N LEU A 95 2.93 4.90 2.31
CA LEU A 95 3.07 4.43 3.68
C LEU A 95 3.78 5.46 4.57
N GLU A 96 4.84 6.10 4.05
CA GLU A 96 5.56 7.18 4.74
C GLU A 96 4.66 8.42 4.95
N LEU A 97 3.91 8.84 3.93
CA LEU A 97 2.97 9.97 4.03
C LEU A 97 1.83 9.69 5.02
N VAL A 98 1.32 8.46 5.02
CA VAL A 98 0.33 7.95 5.97
C VAL A 98 0.90 8.04 7.39
N ALA A 99 2.06 7.44 7.66
CA ALA A 99 2.71 7.51 8.97
C ALA A 99 2.90 8.96 9.46
N VAL A 100 3.34 9.87 8.59
CA VAL A 100 3.48 11.29 8.90
C VAL A 100 2.14 11.95 9.21
N CYS A 101 1.06 11.63 8.49
CA CYS A 101 -0.27 12.16 8.81
C CYS A 101 -0.71 11.73 10.21
N PHE A 102 -0.53 10.45 10.54
CA PHE A 102 -0.98 9.86 11.79
C PHE A 102 -0.21 10.36 13.01
N LEU A 103 1.11 10.55 12.91
CA LEU A 103 1.92 11.14 13.99
C LEU A 103 1.44 12.54 14.37
N HIS A 104 1.10 13.35 13.37
CA HIS A 104 0.68 14.74 13.56
C HIS A 104 -0.74 14.86 14.14
N ILE A 105 -1.62 13.87 13.94
CA ILE A 105 -2.98 13.88 14.51
C ILE A 105 -2.95 13.72 16.04
N GLY A 106 -1.92 13.06 16.60
CA GLY A 106 -1.72 12.92 18.05
C GLY A 106 -1.24 14.19 18.76
N GLU A 107 -0.60 15.12 18.04
CA GLU A 107 -0.10 16.38 18.60
C GLU A 107 -1.14 17.50 18.46
N LYS A 108 -1.70 17.95 19.60
CA LYS A 108 -2.72 19.02 19.70
C LYS A 108 -2.23 20.44 19.30
N SER A 109 -1.49 20.63 18.20
CA SER A 109 -1.06 21.97 17.74
C SER A 109 -1.92 22.50 16.57
N LEU A 110 -2.98 23.23 16.91
CA LEU A 110 -4.21 23.38 16.12
C LEU A 110 -4.18 24.18 14.79
N PHE A 111 -3.03 24.60 14.24
CA PHE A 111 -3.04 25.36 12.96
C PHE A 111 -1.91 24.98 11.99
N PHE A 112 -0.66 24.95 12.46
CA PHE A 112 0.48 24.51 11.63
C PHE A 112 0.40 23.01 11.31
N CYS A 113 -0.10 22.23 12.26
CA CYS A 113 -0.37 20.81 12.10
C CYS A 113 -1.45 20.56 11.05
N LYS A 114 -2.54 21.35 11.06
CA LYS A 114 -3.65 21.19 10.11
C LYS A 114 -3.24 21.46 8.66
N LYS A 115 -2.40 22.47 8.41
CA LYS A 115 -1.87 22.76 7.06
C LYS A 115 -0.91 21.67 6.56
N LYS A 116 -0.04 21.14 7.44
CA LYS A 116 0.83 19.99 7.13
C LYS A 116 0.02 18.73 6.85
N ILE A 117 -0.96 18.40 7.69
CA ILE A 117 -1.88 17.27 7.51
C ILE A 117 -2.63 17.41 6.18
N ASN A 118 -3.19 18.58 5.86
CA ASN A 118 -3.91 18.79 4.60
C ASN A 118 -2.99 18.64 3.37
N ARG A 119 -1.74 19.10 3.47
CA ARG A 119 -0.74 18.92 2.41
C ARG A 119 -0.40 17.44 2.23
N SER A 120 -0.15 16.72 3.32
CA SER A 120 0.13 15.29 3.28
C SER A 120 -1.06 14.49 2.75
N LYS A 121 -2.30 14.83 3.14
CA LYS A 121 -3.53 14.25 2.56
C LYS A 121 -3.64 14.48 1.05
N CYS A 122 -3.34 15.69 0.57
CA CYS A 122 -3.29 15.98 -0.87
C CYS A 122 -2.22 15.13 -1.59
N ASN A 123 -1.05 14.96 -0.98
CA ASN A 123 -0.01 14.09 -1.52
C ASN A 123 -0.43 12.61 -1.54
N ILE A 124 -1.15 12.13 -0.54
CA ILE A 124 -1.71 10.76 -0.51
C ILE A 124 -2.70 10.57 -1.67
N ILE A 125 -3.57 11.55 -1.94
CA ILE A 125 -4.52 11.49 -3.07
C ILE A 125 -3.77 11.40 -4.39
N LYS A 126 -2.76 12.25 -4.60
CA LYS A 126 -1.94 12.23 -5.82
C LYS A 126 -1.18 10.92 -5.99
N ASN A 127 -0.61 10.40 -4.91
CA ASN A 127 0.09 9.11 -4.93
C ASN A 127 -0.89 7.96 -5.23
N THR A 128 -2.10 7.98 -4.66
CA THR A 128 -3.15 6.99 -4.94
C THR A 128 -3.61 7.03 -6.40
N ALA A 129 -3.70 8.22 -7.01
CA ALA A 129 -3.98 8.36 -8.43
C ALA A 129 -2.86 7.75 -9.29
N ALA A 130 -1.59 8.03 -8.96
CA ALA A 130 -0.45 7.44 -9.66
C ALA A 130 -0.39 5.90 -9.50
N LEU A 131 -0.72 5.36 -8.32
CA LEU A 131 -0.83 3.91 -8.11
C LEU A 131 -1.93 3.30 -8.99
N SER A 132 -3.06 3.99 -9.12
CA SER A 132 -4.18 3.52 -9.95
C SER A 132 -3.81 3.50 -11.44
N GLU A 133 -3.06 4.50 -11.90
CA GLU A 133 -2.51 4.56 -13.26
C GLU A 133 -1.56 3.40 -13.53
N ILE A 134 -0.57 3.16 -12.65
CA ILE A 134 0.38 2.04 -12.78
C ILE A 134 -0.35 0.67 -12.81
N LEU A 135 -1.39 0.51 -11.99
CA LEU A 135 -2.19 -0.74 -11.99
C LEU A 135 -3.01 -0.92 -13.27
N GLN A 136 -3.45 0.19 -13.88
CA GLN A 136 -4.16 0.15 -15.16
C GLN A 136 -3.21 -0.22 -16.31
N ASP A 137 -2.02 0.38 -16.34
CA ASP A 137 -0.98 0.06 -17.33
C ASP A 137 -0.54 -1.40 -17.20
N PHE A 138 -0.28 -1.87 -15.97
CA PHE A 138 0.06 -3.27 -15.70
C PHE A 138 -1.04 -4.22 -16.21
N LYS A 139 -2.31 -3.87 -16.00
CA LYS A 139 -3.43 -4.68 -16.46
C LYS A 139 -3.45 -4.75 -18.00
N TYR A 140 -3.36 -3.60 -18.67
CA TYR A 140 -3.38 -3.53 -20.12
C TYR A 140 -2.24 -4.36 -20.74
N ASP A 141 -1.01 -4.17 -20.25
CA ASP A 141 0.16 -4.90 -20.75
C ASP A 141 0.05 -6.41 -20.45
N SER A 142 -0.58 -6.80 -19.33
CA SER A 142 -0.80 -8.22 -19.02
C SER A 142 -1.81 -8.91 -19.95
N GLU A 143 -2.71 -8.14 -20.58
CA GLU A 143 -3.77 -8.61 -21.48
C GLU A 143 -3.34 -8.60 -22.97
N GLU A 144 -2.32 -7.83 -23.36
CA GLU A 144 -1.86 -7.68 -24.76
C GLU A 144 -1.28 -8.95 -25.43
N LEU A 145 -1.22 -10.08 -24.72
CA LEU A 145 -0.68 -11.35 -25.22
C LEU A 145 -1.74 -12.47 -25.38
N GLU A 146 -3.04 -12.16 -25.35
CA GLU A 146 -4.10 -13.09 -25.80
C GLU A 146 -4.30 -13.09 -27.32
#